data_AF-A0A8T8D380-F1
#
_entry.id   AF-A0A8T8D380-F1
#
_cell.length_a   1.000
_cell.length_b   1.000
_cell.length_c   1.000
_cell.angle_alpha   90.00
_cell.angle_beta   90.00
_cell.angle_gamma   90.00
#
_symmetry.space_group_name_H-M   'P 1'
#
loop_
_entity.id
_entity.type
_entity.pdbx_description
1 polymer ?
#
loop_
_entity_poly.entity_id
_entity_poly.type
_entity_poly.pdbx_seq_one_letter_code
_entity_poly.pdbx_strand_id
1 'polypeptide(L)'
;MAIATSDQIFRFGGFTLDLAKGTLRGPDEPLFLRPKAYTLLTHLARNMGRIVPKSELMEVAWPGIFVTEDSLTQSIREIRKAIGEDMVRTVSKRGYMLAAEAEQSPEIGAQPIVAVLRFRNESGDPADEAIVDGFAEDIINGLARFGTVTVLARNSSFSFASFARTEWPQIRSRIGADFLVEGSVRRQGEQVVAAVNLVDTASASQLWGDRYQSRGAGLFAIEREIVEQIVSRLATRVTNAGLEQASRKPITSLAAYELALRGFALLRDPAQTDQRGAEALFEAAIAKDPTYGLAYTYLALARALDGEFGRASDAVLENARDLADKGLSLSPDQATGHRVQSLVRLYMRDHEAAEHHMRIALQLNPYDADSIEQMGMLLTMRGRPLDAMTWLARGIRIDPLHPHWYQFDRALALYMMGEYRQAADALELATRPAPWIRTRLAACYAQMGDMERARRQIALIDEGDPFSPVDYAKRGVPFENQADADHLAEGVMLALGQQAAPGAGQSTTTTI
;
A
#
# COMPACT_ATOMS: atom_id res chain seq x y z
N MET A 1 -4.54 -6.79 -42.31
CA MET A 1 -5.06 -7.41 -41.07
C MET A 1 -5.08 -6.34 -39.99
N ALA A 2 -6.26 -5.91 -39.57
CA ALA A 2 -6.41 -4.86 -38.56
C ALA A 2 -6.13 -5.45 -37.16
N ILE A 3 -5.21 -4.82 -36.44
CA ILE A 3 -4.86 -5.13 -35.05
C ILE A 3 -5.99 -4.53 -34.19
N ALA A 4 -6.80 -5.38 -33.56
CA ALA A 4 -7.81 -4.95 -32.61
C ALA A 4 -7.12 -4.43 -31.34
N THR A 5 -7.36 -3.17 -31.01
CA THR A 5 -6.91 -2.52 -29.78
C THR A 5 -7.55 -3.16 -28.56
N SER A 6 -6.79 -3.25 -27.48
CA SER A 6 -7.12 -3.83 -26.17
C SER A 6 -8.38 -3.27 -25.47
N ASP A 7 -8.96 -2.17 -25.96
CA ASP A 7 -10.03 -1.40 -25.30
C ASP A 7 -11.46 -1.88 -25.60
N GLN A 8 -11.62 -2.93 -26.40
CA GLN A 8 -12.93 -3.38 -26.85
C GLN A 8 -13.47 -4.62 -26.13
N ILE A 9 -12.66 -5.28 -25.29
CA ILE A 9 -13.07 -6.50 -24.59
C ILE A 9 -12.74 -6.36 -23.10
N PHE A 10 -13.77 -6.34 -22.26
CA PHE A 10 -13.64 -6.34 -20.80
C PHE A 10 -13.92 -7.74 -20.27
N ARG A 11 -13.08 -8.21 -19.34
CA ARG A 11 -13.26 -9.48 -18.63
C ARG A 11 -13.36 -9.22 -17.14
N PHE A 12 -14.33 -9.85 -16.48
CA PHE A 12 -14.58 -9.71 -15.05
C PHE A 12 -15.44 -10.87 -14.56
N GLY A 13 -15.06 -11.54 -13.47
CA GLY A 13 -15.87 -12.57 -12.82
C GLY A 13 -16.26 -13.75 -13.72
N GLY A 14 -15.44 -14.08 -14.72
CA GLY A 14 -15.78 -15.10 -15.73
C GLY A 14 -16.73 -14.61 -16.83
N PHE A 15 -17.11 -13.34 -16.84
CA PHE A 15 -17.88 -12.69 -17.89
C PHE A 15 -16.96 -12.02 -18.91
N THR A 16 -17.40 -11.98 -20.17
CA THR A 16 -16.73 -11.24 -21.25
C THR A 16 -17.71 -10.27 -21.89
N LEU A 17 -17.40 -8.98 -21.80
CA LEU A 17 -18.13 -7.90 -22.47
C LEU A 17 -17.33 -7.44 -23.70
N ASP A 18 -17.83 -7.75 -24.88
CA ASP A 18 -17.24 -7.37 -26.16
C ASP A 18 -17.99 -6.15 -26.72
N LEU A 19 -17.38 -4.96 -26.59
CA LEU A 19 -17.93 -3.70 -27.05
C LEU A 19 -17.99 -3.60 -28.58
N ALA A 20 -17.10 -4.29 -29.29
CA ALA A 20 -17.10 -4.29 -30.75
C ALA A 20 -18.31 -5.06 -31.30
N LYS A 21 -18.66 -6.16 -30.64
CA LYS A 21 -19.80 -7.01 -31.02
C LYS A 21 -21.11 -6.62 -30.34
N GLY A 22 -21.05 -5.79 -29.30
CA GLY A 22 -22.24 -5.44 -28.51
C GLY A 22 -22.75 -6.61 -27.66
N THR A 23 -21.87 -7.53 -27.26
CA THR A 23 -22.28 -8.81 -26.63
C THR A 23 -21.72 -8.97 -25.23
N LEU A 24 -22.56 -9.47 -24.32
CA LEU A 24 -22.16 -9.99 -23.01
C LEU A 24 -22.21 -11.52 -23.04
N ARG A 25 -21.16 -12.17 -22.55
CA ARG A 25 -21.10 -13.63 -22.39
C ARG A 25 -20.79 -13.96 -20.94
N GLY A 26 -21.54 -14.90 -20.37
CA GLY A 26 -21.20 -15.54 -19.12
C GLY A 26 -20.30 -16.76 -19.32
N PRO A 27 -19.96 -17.47 -18.22
CA PRO A 27 -19.11 -18.65 -18.26
C PRO A 27 -19.68 -19.77 -19.14
N ASP A 28 -21.01 -19.96 -19.08
CA ASP A 28 -21.69 -21.10 -19.72
C ASP A 28 -22.51 -20.71 -20.95
N GLU A 29 -23.01 -19.46 -21.03
CA GLU A 29 -23.90 -19.02 -22.10
C GLU A 29 -23.84 -17.51 -22.42
N PRO A 30 -24.29 -17.07 -23.62
CA PRO A 30 -24.48 -15.66 -23.93
C PRO A 30 -25.59 -15.04 -23.08
N LEU A 31 -25.39 -13.80 -22.62
CA LEU A 31 -26.35 -13.08 -21.78
C LEU A 31 -26.90 -11.87 -22.53
N PHE A 32 -28.19 -11.61 -22.35
CA PHE A 32 -28.87 -10.47 -22.95
C PHE A 32 -29.20 -9.40 -21.91
N LEU A 33 -28.89 -8.14 -22.25
CA LEU A 33 -29.28 -6.95 -21.49
C LEU A 33 -30.04 -5.99 -22.41
N ARG A 34 -31.08 -5.34 -21.88
CA ARG A 34 -31.76 -4.24 -22.58
C ARG A 34 -30.78 -3.10 -22.87
N PRO A 35 -31.02 -2.28 -23.92
CA PRO A 35 -30.07 -1.27 -24.37
C PRO A 35 -29.55 -0.33 -23.26
N LYS A 36 -30.42 0.15 -22.37
CA LYS A 36 -30.02 1.04 -21.27
C LYS A 36 -29.17 0.32 -20.22
N ALA A 37 -29.52 -0.91 -19.85
CA ALA A 37 -28.72 -1.73 -18.95
C ALA A 37 -27.35 -2.08 -19.56
N TYR A 38 -27.31 -2.36 -20.87
CA TYR A 38 -26.06 -2.60 -21.61
C TYR A 38 -25.17 -1.34 -21.66
N THR A 39 -25.75 -0.17 -21.92
CA THR A 39 -25.03 1.12 -21.91
C THR A 39 -24.43 1.40 -20.53
N LEU A 40 -25.21 1.20 -19.46
CA LEU A 40 -24.71 1.35 -18.09
C LEU A 40 -23.59 0.36 -17.76
N LEU A 41 -23.74 -0.92 -18.11
CA LEU A 41 -22.70 -1.92 -17.89
C LEU A 41 -21.42 -1.58 -18.68
N THR A 42 -21.55 -1.10 -19.91
CA THR A 42 -20.41 -0.64 -20.73
C THR A 42 -19.68 0.50 -20.05
N HIS A 43 -20.42 1.48 -19.52
CA HIS A 43 -19.83 2.61 -18.82
C HIS A 43 -19.15 2.20 -17.51
N LEU A 44 -19.80 1.34 -16.74
CA LEU A 44 -19.23 0.76 -15.53
C LEU A 44 -17.98 -0.10 -15.83
N ALA A 45 -17.95 -0.84 -16.94
CA ALA A 45 -16.80 -1.65 -17.34
C ALA A 45 -15.60 -0.79 -17.78
N ARG A 46 -15.85 0.35 -18.43
CA ARG A 46 -14.78 1.33 -18.72
C ARG A 46 -14.25 2.01 -17.46
N ASN A 47 -15.05 2.06 -16.40
CA ASN A 47 -14.72 2.63 -15.10
C ASN A 47 -14.60 1.53 -14.03
N MET A 48 -14.14 0.34 -14.41
CA MET A 48 -14.12 -0.83 -13.54
C MET A 48 -13.30 -0.56 -12.26
N GLY A 49 -13.83 -0.97 -11.12
CA GLY A 49 -13.25 -0.67 -9.81
C GLY A 49 -13.48 0.77 -9.32
N ARG A 50 -13.90 1.72 -10.18
CA ARG A 50 -14.23 3.11 -9.80
C ARG A 50 -15.69 3.24 -9.35
N ILE A 51 -15.92 4.05 -8.34
CA ILE A 51 -17.28 4.45 -7.95
C ILE A 51 -17.80 5.46 -8.97
N VAL A 52 -18.83 5.07 -9.73
CA VAL A 52 -19.46 5.94 -10.73
C VAL A 52 -20.69 6.61 -10.12
N PRO A 53 -20.74 7.95 -10.05
CA PRO A 53 -21.88 8.69 -9.51
C PRO A 53 -23.19 8.37 -10.21
N LYS A 54 -24.31 8.41 -9.46
CA LYS A 54 -25.65 8.22 -10.05
C LYS A 54 -25.93 9.25 -11.15
N SER A 55 -25.55 10.51 -10.95
CA SER A 55 -25.70 11.58 -11.94
C SER A 55 -24.98 11.26 -13.25
N GLU A 56 -23.74 10.78 -13.17
CA GLU A 56 -22.94 10.36 -14.32
C GLU A 56 -23.61 9.19 -15.07
N LEU A 57 -24.08 8.17 -14.35
CA LEU A 57 -24.79 7.04 -14.95
C LEU A 57 -26.11 7.46 -15.62
N MET A 58 -26.82 8.41 -15.02
CA MET A 58 -28.08 8.95 -15.54
C MET A 58 -27.83 9.73 -16.84
N GLU A 59 -26.82 10.59 -16.86
CA GLU A 59 -26.38 11.35 -18.03
C GLU A 59 -26.01 10.42 -19.20
N VAL A 60 -25.25 9.37 -18.91
CA VAL A 60 -24.76 8.42 -19.92
C VAL A 60 -25.89 7.58 -20.52
N ALA A 61 -26.79 7.06 -19.68
CA ALA A 61 -27.88 6.22 -20.17
C ALA A 61 -29.06 7.03 -20.72
N TRP A 62 -29.31 8.25 -20.23
CA TRP A 62 -30.45 9.09 -20.61
C TRP A 62 -30.02 10.54 -20.88
N PRO A 63 -29.19 10.78 -21.91
CA PRO A 63 -28.66 12.12 -22.18
C PRO A 63 -29.79 13.09 -22.53
N GLY A 64 -29.89 14.19 -21.78
CA GLY A 64 -30.91 15.23 -21.97
C GLY A 64 -32.36 14.81 -21.69
N ILE A 65 -32.57 13.65 -21.04
CA ILE A 65 -33.91 13.15 -20.68
C ILE A 65 -34.03 13.12 -19.16
N PHE A 66 -35.04 13.81 -18.62
CA PHE A 66 -35.38 13.72 -17.21
C PHE A 66 -36.01 12.35 -16.91
N VAL A 67 -35.27 11.51 -16.19
CA VAL A 67 -35.75 10.23 -15.64
C VAL A 67 -35.55 10.21 -14.13
N THR A 68 -36.35 9.42 -13.41
CA THR A 68 -36.20 9.24 -11.96
C THR A 68 -35.11 8.22 -11.63
N GLU A 69 -34.58 8.26 -10.41
CA GLU A 69 -33.60 7.26 -9.93
C GLU A 69 -34.12 5.81 -9.98
N ASP A 70 -35.44 5.61 -10.04
CA ASP A 70 -36.04 4.28 -10.21
C ASP A 70 -35.65 3.65 -11.55
N SER A 71 -35.48 4.45 -12.60
CA SER A 71 -35.06 3.96 -13.93
C SER A 71 -33.63 3.42 -13.90
N LEU A 72 -32.73 4.11 -13.20
CA LEU A 72 -31.38 3.65 -12.93
C LEU A 72 -31.40 2.39 -12.08
N THR A 73 -32.15 2.39 -10.97
CA THR A 73 -32.25 1.25 -10.05
C THR A 73 -32.76 0.00 -10.77
N GLN A 74 -33.77 0.14 -11.64
CA GLN A 74 -34.29 -0.99 -12.42
C GLN A 74 -33.27 -1.53 -13.43
N SER A 75 -32.50 -0.65 -14.07
CA SER A 75 -31.45 -1.07 -15.00
C SER A 75 -30.29 -1.76 -14.28
N ILE A 76 -29.90 -1.28 -13.08
CA ILE A 76 -28.89 -1.94 -12.24
C ILE A 76 -29.37 -3.31 -11.75
N ARG A 77 -30.65 -3.43 -11.35
CA ARG A 77 -31.24 -4.74 -10.97
C ARG A 77 -31.17 -5.75 -12.10
N GLU A 78 -31.40 -5.32 -13.34
CA GLU A 78 -31.26 -6.17 -14.51
C GLU A 78 -29.81 -6.62 -14.72
N ILE A 79 -28.85 -5.70 -14.59
CA ILE A 79 -27.43 -6.05 -14.68
C ILE A 79 -27.07 -7.08 -13.60
N ARG A 80 -27.42 -6.84 -12.34
CA ARG A 80 -27.18 -7.78 -11.22
C ARG A 80 -27.79 -9.15 -11.46
N LYS A 81 -28.99 -9.21 -12.04
CA LYS A 81 -29.62 -10.48 -12.40
C LYS A 81 -28.81 -11.25 -13.45
N ALA A 82 -28.13 -10.55 -14.35
CA ALA A 82 -27.33 -11.17 -15.40
C ALA A 82 -25.93 -11.60 -14.92
N ILE A 83 -25.26 -10.79 -14.10
CA ILE A 83 -23.84 -11.01 -13.75
C ILE A 83 -23.58 -11.29 -12.26
N GLY A 84 -24.61 -11.33 -11.43
CA GLY A 84 -24.52 -11.54 -9.98
C GLY A 84 -24.61 -10.24 -9.17
N GLU A 85 -25.17 -10.32 -7.96
CA GLU A 85 -25.36 -9.15 -7.09
C GLU A 85 -24.04 -8.54 -6.62
N ASP A 86 -23.04 -9.38 -6.34
CA ASP A 86 -21.73 -8.95 -5.84
C ASP A 86 -20.90 -8.21 -6.89
N MET A 87 -21.17 -8.43 -8.18
CA MET A 87 -20.43 -7.80 -9.28
C MET A 87 -20.75 -6.31 -9.43
N VAL A 88 -21.98 -5.88 -9.15
CA VAL A 88 -22.33 -4.45 -9.17
C VAL A 88 -22.70 -4.02 -7.76
N ARG A 89 -21.78 -3.35 -7.07
CA ARG A 89 -22.01 -2.89 -5.69
C ARG A 89 -22.66 -1.52 -5.69
N THR A 90 -23.64 -1.34 -4.79
CA THR A 90 -24.18 -0.01 -4.48
C THR A 90 -23.30 0.62 -3.42
N VAL A 91 -22.80 1.81 -3.70
CA VAL A 91 -22.13 2.65 -2.71
C VAL A 91 -23.15 3.67 -2.23
N SER A 92 -23.65 3.48 -1.01
CA SER A 92 -24.72 4.28 -0.42
C SER A 92 -24.49 5.77 -0.59
N LYS A 93 -25.47 6.48 -1.18
CA LYS A 93 -25.46 7.91 -1.51
C LYS A 93 -24.41 8.37 -2.53
N ARG A 94 -23.50 7.50 -3.01
CA ARG A 94 -22.45 7.88 -3.97
C ARG A 94 -22.75 7.39 -5.38
N GLY A 95 -23.16 6.12 -5.53
CA GLY A 95 -23.40 5.57 -6.86
C GLY A 95 -23.28 4.06 -6.95
N TYR A 96 -22.78 3.59 -8.08
CA TYR A 96 -22.60 2.17 -8.38
C TYR A 96 -21.18 1.91 -8.86
N MET A 97 -20.69 0.71 -8.60
CA MET A 97 -19.34 0.28 -8.97
C MET A 97 -19.41 -1.14 -9.49
N LEU A 98 -18.79 -1.39 -10.65
CA LEU A 98 -18.55 -2.75 -11.12
C LEU A 98 -17.25 -3.23 -10.49
N ALA A 99 -17.31 -4.37 -9.79
CA ALA A 99 -16.15 -5.01 -9.22
C ALA A 99 -15.17 -5.34 -10.34
N ALA A 100 -13.90 -4.95 -10.16
CA ALA A 100 -12.86 -5.47 -11.02
C ALA A 100 -12.69 -6.96 -10.77
N GLU A 101 -12.28 -7.70 -11.81
CA GLU A 101 -11.56 -8.93 -11.55
C GLU A 101 -10.40 -8.54 -10.64
N ALA A 102 -10.42 -9.01 -9.38
CA ALA A 102 -9.31 -8.76 -8.48
C ALA A 102 -8.05 -9.16 -9.25
N GLU A 103 -7.15 -8.18 -9.49
CA GLU A 103 -5.87 -8.49 -10.12
C GLU A 103 -5.34 -9.73 -9.41
N GLN A 104 -5.05 -10.80 -10.17
CA GLN A 104 -4.55 -12.05 -9.62
C GLN A 104 -3.23 -11.74 -8.90
N SER A 105 -3.35 -11.35 -7.64
CA SER A 105 -2.24 -11.27 -6.71
C SER A 105 -1.76 -12.70 -6.56
N PRO A 106 -0.44 -12.96 -6.63
CA PRO A 106 0.12 -14.27 -6.33
C PRO A 106 -0.56 -14.83 -5.07
N GLU A 107 -1.22 -15.99 -5.20
CA GLU A 107 -1.90 -16.61 -4.09
C GLU A 107 -0.88 -16.96 -3.00
N ILE A 108 -0.94 -16.24 -1.88
CA ILE A 108 -0.26 -16.64 -0.66
C ILE A 108 -1.02 -17.86 -0.13
N GLY A 109 -0.47 -19.04 -0.40
CA GLY A 109 -1.06 -20.32 0.00
C GLY A 109 -0.42 -21.55 -0.65
N ALA A 110 0.22 -21.40 -1.81
CA ALA A 110 0.90 -22.51 -2.49
C ALA A 110 2.40 -22.62 -2.17
N GLN A 111 2.98 -21.59 -1.55
CA GLN A 111 4.42 -21.44 -1.37
C GLN A 111 4.81 -21.56 0.10
N PRO A 112 6.01 -22.09 0.40
CA PRO A 112 6.59 -22.04 1.74
C PRO A 112 6.54 -20.65 2.35
N ILE A 113 6.05 -20.52 3.58
CA ILE A 113 6.04 -19.27 4.34
C ILE A 113 7.31 -19.20 5.21
N VAL A 114 8.12 -18.16 5.00
CA VAL A 114 9.40 -17.93 5.68
C VAL A 114 9.32 -16.69 6.54
N ALA A 115 9.73 -16.77 7.81
CA ALA A 115 9.95 -15.60 8.66
C ALA A 115 11.43 -15.44 8.96
N VAL A 116 11.97 -14.21 8.79
CA VAL A 116 13.35 -13.88 9.17
C VAL A 116 13.32 -13.16 10.50
N LEU A 117 13.72 -13.86 11.54
CA LEU A 117 13.69 -13.38 12.90
C LEU A 117 14.75 -12.31 13.13
N ARG A 118 14.59 -11.52 14.19
CA ARG A 118 15.63 -10.57 14.60
C ARG A 118 16.91 -11.33 14.98
N PHE A 119 18.03 -10.94 14.37
CA PHE A 119 19.33 -11.57 14.64
C PHE A 119 19.87 -11.10 15.99
N ARG A 120 20.58 -11.97 16.72
CA ARG A 120 21.24 -11.58 17.97
C ARG A 120 22.47 -10.73 17.69
N ASN A 121 22.59 -9.61 18.38
CA ASN A 121 23.82 -8.83 18.41
C ASN A 121 24.84 -9.47 19.35
N GLU A 122 25.87 -10.08 18.77
CA GLU A 122 27.00 -10.67 19.49
C GLU A 122 28.24 -9.75 19.50
N SER A 123 28.12 -8.51 19.04
CA SER A 123 29.16 -7.48 19.18
C SER A 123 29.28 -6.98 20.62
N GLY A 124 28.17 -6.94 21.36
CA GLY A 124 28.09 -6.40 22.71
C GLY A 124 27.99 -4.87 22.79
N ASP A 125 28.01 -4.18 21.65
CA ASP A 125 27.78 -2.74 21.53
C ASP A 125 26.34 -2.47 21.04
N PRO A 126 25.49 -1.76 21.82
CA PRO A 126 24.16 -1.35 21.37
C PRO A 126 24.18 -0.49 20.10
N ALA A 127 25.28 0.20 19.79
CA ALA A 127 25.40 0.99 18.58
C ALA A 127 25.33 0.14 17.29
N ASP A 128 25.69 -1.16 17.39
CA ASP A 128 25.65 -2.08 16.25
C ASP A 128 24.24 -2.62 15.96
N GLU A 129 23.25 -2.42 16.84
CA GLU A 129 21.89 -2.93 16.64
C GLU A 129 21.27 -2.47 15.31
N ALA A 130 21.54 -1.23 14.90
CA ALA A 130 21.04 -0.73 13.62
C ALA A 130 21.55 -1.57 12.44
N ILE A 131 22.83 -1.98 12.46
CA ILE A 131 23.44 -2.81 11.42
C ILE A 131 22.89 -4.24 11.49
N VAL A 132 22.74 -4.80 12.69
CA VAL A 132 22.21 -6.16 12.88
C VAL A 132 20.76 -6.25 12.38
N ASP A 133 19.93 -5.28 12.74
CA ASP A 133 18.54 -5.20 12.31
C ASP A 133 18.43 -4.93 10.81
N GLY A 134 19.29 -4.06 10.26
CA GLY A 134 19.36 -3.79 8.82
C GLY A 134 19.76 -5.01 8.00
N PHE A 135 20.69 -5.83 8.50
CA PHE A 135 21.11 -7.06 7.83
C PHE A 135 19.97 -8.09 7.72
N ALA A 136 19.21 -8.31 8.80
CA ALA A 136 18.06 -9.18 8.78
C ALA A 136 16.94 -8.65 7.85
N GLU A 137 16.77 -7.33 7.81
CA GLU A 137 15.83 -6.66 6.88
C GLU A 137 16.27 -6.78 5.41
N ASP A 138 17.57 -6.73 5.12
CA ASP A 138 18.09 -6.98 3.78
C ASP A 138 17.83 -8.43 3.34
N ILE A 139 17.96 -9.42 4.25
CA ILE A 139 17.58 -10.82 3.96
C ILE A 139 16.08 -10.95 3.66
N ILE A 140 15.20 -10.30 4.45
CA ILE A 140 13.75 -10.26 4.17
C ILE A 140 13.50 -9.74 2.76
N ASN A 141 14.10 -8.60 2.44
CA ASN A 141 13.96 -7.95 1.14
C ASN A 141 14.57 -8.75 -0.01
N GLY A 142 15.64 -9.49 0.24
CA GLY A 142 16.28 -10.38 -0.72
C GLY A 142 15.39 -11.57 -1.05
N LEU A 143 14.87 -12.26 -0.02
CA LEU A 143 13.98 -13.41 -0.18
C LEU A 143 12.66 -13.05 -0.86
N ALA A 144 12.07 -11.90 -0.51
CA ALA A 144 10.76 -11.45 -1.00
C ALA A 144 10.72 -11.26 -2.53
N ARG A 145 11.89 -11.03 -3.17
CA ARG A 145 12.04 -10.88 -4.63
C ARG A 145 11.81 -12.17 -5.41
N PHE A 146 12.09 -13.33 -4.82
CA PHE A 146 12.16 -14.58 -5.58
C PHE A 146 10.81 -15.16 -5.96
N GLY A 147 9.71 -14.64 -5.41
CA GLY A 147 8.37 -15.04 -5.81
C GLY A 147 8.03 -16.51 -5.57
N THR A 148 8.96 -17.32 -5.02
CA THR A 148 8.89 -18.78 -4.85
C THR A 148 8.64 -19.18 -3.39
N VAL A 149 8.86 -18.25 -2.48
CA VAL A 149 8.54 -18.31 -1.06
C VAL A 149 7.71 -17.08 -0.71
N THR A 150 6.76 -17.24 0.21
CA THR A 150 6.12 -16.09 0.86
C THR A 150 7.00 -15.68 2.04
N VAL A 151 7.39 -14.41 2.11
CA VAL A 151 8.18 -13.89 3.23
C VAL A 151 7.29 -13.05 4.13
N LEU A 152 7.29 -13.35 5.42
CA LEU A 152 6.59 -12.53 6.40
C LEU A 152 7.36 -11.25 6.65
N ALA A 153 6.62 -10.16 6.78
CA ALA A 153 7.19 -8.84 6.97
C ALA A 153 7.95 -8.72 8.30
N ARG A 154 8.76 -7.68 8.38
CA ARG A 154 9.65 -7.45 9.52
C ARG A 154 8.90 -7.24 10.83
N ASN A 155 7.79 -6.49 10.86
CA ASN A 155 7.09 -6.20 12.13
C ASN A 155 6.60 -7.48 12.79
N SER A 156 6.01 -8.38 11.99
CA SER A 156 5.66 -9.73 12.40
C SER A 156 6.85 -10.59 12.80
N SER A 157 7.96 -10.52 12.06
CA SER A 157 9.11 -11.37 12.34
C SER A 157 9.94 -10.88 13.55
N PHE A 158 9.92 -9.58 13.85
CA PHE A 158 10.72 -8.93 14.89
C PHE A 158 9.92 -8.69 16.19
N SER A 159 8.62 -8.97 16.21
CA SER A 159 7.77 -8.85 17.41
C SER A 159 8.16 -9.81 18.55
N PHE A 160 9.19 -10.61 18.33
CA PHE A 160 9.67 -11.61 19.26
C PHE A 160 11.13 -11.30 19.61
N ALA A 161 11.38 -11.01 20.89
CA ALA A 161 12.62 -10.41 21.37
C ALA A 161 13.76 -11.42 21.64
N SER A 162 13.44 -12.70 21.85
CA SER A 162 14.38 -13.79 22.08
C SER A 162 13.71 -15.11 21.73
N PHE A 163 14.49 -16.11 21.31
CA PHE A 163 13.94 -17.42 20.97
C PHE A 163 14.75 -18.56 21.54
N ALA A 164 14.25 -19.16 22.62
CA ALA A 164 14.61 -20.54 22.92
C ALA A 164 13.84 -21.46 21.95
N ARG A 165 14.42 -22.63 21.60
CA ARG A 165 13.74 -23.63 20.73
C ARG A 165 12.33 -24.00 21.22
N THR A 166 12.06 -23.81 22.51
CA THR A 166 10.75 -24.06 23.15
C THR A 166 9.64 -23.15 22.64
N GLU A 167 9.95 -22.00 22.02
CA GLU A 167 8.96 -20.99 21.58
C GLU A 167 8.54 -21.17 20.11
N TRP A 168 9.23 -22.02 19.34
CA TRP A 168 8.94 -22.25 17.90
C TRP A 168 7.50 -22.70 17.61
N PRO A 169 6.86 -23.59 18.40
CA PRO A 169 5.45 -23.92 18.19
C PRO A 169 4.51 -22.70 18.35
N GLN A 170 4.85 -21.76 19.24
CA GLN A 170 4.07 -20.55 19.46
C GLN A 170 4.21 -19.58 18.29
N ILE A 171 5.42 -19.43 17.74
CA ILE A 171 5.69 -18.65 16.52
C ILE A 171 4.84 -19.20 15.37
N ARG A 172 4.89 -20.51 15.15
CA ARG A 172 4.08 -21.18 14.11
C ARG A 172 2.59 -20.88 14.29
N SER A 173 2.08 -20.97 15.52
CA SER A 173 0.66 -20.70 15.79
C SER A 173 0.26 -19.23 15.64
N ARG A 174 1.18 -18.28 15.90
CA ARG A 174 0.88 -16.84 15.90
C ARG A 174 1.06 -16.17 14.55
N ILE A 175 2.14 -16.50 13.83
CA ILE A 175 2.46 -15.84 12.55
C ILE A 175 2.38 -16.79 11.34
N GLY A 176 2.19 -18.10 11.55
CA GLY A 176 1.91 -19.04 10.46
C GLY A 176 3.11 -19.43 9.60
N ALA A 177 4.34 -19.19 10.05
CA ALA A 177 5.54 -19.50 9.28
C ALA A 177 5.83 -21.02 9.25
N ASP A 178 6.11 -21.54 8.05
CA ASP A 178 6.57 -22.92 7.84
C ASP A 178 8.07 -23.05 8.18
N PHE A 179 8.84 -22.02 7.86
CA PHE A 179 10.28 -21.97 8.08
C PHE A 179 10.71 -20.69 8.78
N LEU A 180 11.74 -20.80 9.62
CA LEU A 180 12.36 -19.66 10.32
C LEU A 180 13.81 -19.52 9.88
N VAL A 181 14.20 -18.28 9.60
CA VAL A 181 15.60 -17.88 9.46
C VAL A 181 15.97 -17.18 10.75
N GLU A 182 16.92 -17.73 11.50
CA GLU A 182 17.46 -17.14 12.72
C GLU A 182 18.98 -17.04 12.66
N GLY A 183 19.57 -16.23 13.53
CA GLY A 183 21.01 -16.06 13.51
C GLY A 183 21.57 -15.11 14.54
N SER A 184 22.87 -14.88 14.42
CA SER A 184 23.60 -13.85 15.15
C SER A 184 24.53 -13.09 14.21
N VAL A 185 24.77 -11.84 14.54
CA VAL A 185 25.74 -10.97 13.85
C VAL A 185 26.71 -10.42 14.89
N ARG A 186 28.00 -10.47 14.56
CA ARG A 186 29.07 -9.88 15.35
C ARG A 186 29.97 -9.03 14.47
N ARG A 187 30.10 -7.75 14.82
CA ARG A 187 31.01 -6.80 14.19
C ARG A 187 32.32 -6.72 14.98
N GLN A 188 33.43 -6.65 14.26
CA GLN A 188 34.77 -6.39 14.79
C GLN A 188 35.45 -5.38 13.85
N GLY A 189 35.29 -4.08 14.15
CA GLY A 189 35.72 -3.00 13.26
C GLY A 189 34.94 -3.02 11.94
N GLU A 190 35.65 -3.19 10.83
CA GLU A 190 35.06 -3.30 9.47
C GLU A 190 34.64 -4.74 9.11
N GLN A 191 35.01 -5.73 9.92
CA GLN A 191 34.62 -7.12 9.67
C GLN A 191 33.30 -7.46 10.36
N VAL A 192 32.43 -8.16 9.64
CA VAL A 192 31.17 -8.68 10.15
C VAL A 192 31.19 -10.19 10.00
N VAL A 193 30.78 -10.88 11.05
CA VAL A 193 30.61 -12.33 11.08
C VAL A 193 29.15 -12.60 11.36
N ALA A 194 28.49 -13.32 10.45
CA ALA A 194 27.09 -13.71 10.58
C ALA A 194 26.98 -15.24 10.70
N ALA A 195 26.21 -15.72 11.66
CA ALA A 195 25.79 -17.11 11.73
C ALA A 195 24.30 -17.17 11.41
N VAL A 196 23.90 -18.01 10.45
CA VAL A 196 22.51 -18.11 9.99
C VAL A 196 22.06 -19.55 10.01
N ASN A 197 20.86 -19.81 10.49
CA ASN A 197 20.22 -21.11 10.48
C ASN A 197 18.85 -21.02 9.81
N LEU A 198 18.51 -22.07 9.06
CA LEU A 198 17.17 -22.31 8.52
C LEU A 198 16.54 -23.47 9.28
N VAL A 199 15.35 -23.23 9.82
CA VAL A 199 14.64 -24.15 10.71
C VAL A 199 13.27 -24.46 10.13
N ASP A 200 12.88 -25.73 10.17
CA ASP A 200 11.51 -26.19 9.92
C ASP A 200 10.69 -26.12 11.22
N THR A 201 9.61 -25.33 11.21
CA THR A 201 8.77 -25.13 12.41
C THR A 201 7.92 -26.34 12.76
N ALA A 202 7.64 -27.22 11.80
CA ALA A 202 6.83 -28.40 12.03
C ALA A 202 7.60 -29.50 12.75
N SER A 203 8.84 -29.74 12.33
CA SER A 203 9.72 -30.75 12.95
C SER A 203 10.60 -30.17 14.07
N ALA A 204 10.62 -28.84 14.24
CA ALA A 204 11.55 -28.14 15.11
C ALA A 204 13.02 -28.56 14.86
N SER A 205 13.35 -28.81 13.59
CA SER A 205 14.68 -29.26 13.17
C SER A 205 15.40 -28.18 12.37
N GLN A 206 16.72 -28.11 12.54
CA GLN A 206 17.56 -27.25 11.71
C GLN A 206 17.83 -27.96 10.39
N LEU A 207 17.38 -27.36 9.29
CA LEU A 207 17.60 -27.86 7.93
C LEU A 207 18.98 -27.50 7.41
N TRP A 208 19.48 -26.33 7.82
CA TRP A 208 20.76 -25.79 7.41
C TRP A 208 21.25 -24.76 8.41
N GLY A 209 22.56 -24.61 8.52
CA GLY A 209 23.16 -23.42 9.09
C GLY A 209 24.60 -23.28 8.64
N ASP A 210 25.05 -22.04 8.55
CA ASP A 210 26.41 -21.71 8.13
C ASP A 210 26.92 -20.43 8.79
N ARG A 211 28.23 -20.20 8.68
CA ARG A 211 28.91 -19.05 9.22
C ARG A 211 29.66 -18.30 8.12
N TYR A 212 29.31 -17.04 7.99
CA TYR A 212 29.83 -16.12 7.00
C TYR A 212 30.75 -15.10 7.66
N GLN A 213 31.81 -14.71 6.95
CA GLN A 213 32.72 -13.65 7.38
C GLN A 213 32.96 -12.70 6.21
N SER A 214 32.80 -11.40 6.45
CA SER A 214 33.01 -10.42 5.39
C SER A 214 34.49 -10.37 5.02
N ARG A 215 34.80 -10.58 3.74
CA ARG A 215 36.14 -10.41 3.16
C ARG A 215 36.06 -9.44 2.00
N GLY A 216 36.74 -8.29 2.10
CA GLY A 216 36.82 -7.31 1.02
C GLY A 216 35.47 -6.64 0.72
N ALA A 217 34.60 -7.30 -0.06
CA ALA A 217 33.34 -6.80 -0.61
C ALA A 217 32.22 -6.48 0.41
N GLY A 218 32.53 -6.52 1.72
CA GLY A 218 31.61 -6.08 2.79
C GLY A 218 30.46 -7.05 3.11
N LEU A 219 29.55 -6.58 3.97
CA LEU A 219 28.38 -7.29 4.51
C LEU A 219 27.38 -7.77 3.43
N PHE A 220 27.35 -7.13 2.27
CA PHE A 220 26.36 -7.37 1.21
C PHE A 220 26.60 -8.64 0.40
N ALA A 221 27.85 -9.06 0.24
CA ALA A 221 28.16 -10.33 -0.43
C ALA A 221 27.61 -11.52 0.38
N ILE A 222 27.63 -11.39 1.71
CA ILE A 222 27.12 -12.40 2.63
C ILE A 222 25.59 -12.51 2.52
N GLU A 223 24.88 -11.38 2.51
CA GLU A 223 23.41 -11.35 2.38
C GLU A 223 22.94 -12.10 1.13
N ARG A 224 23.55 -11.81 -0.03
CA ARG A 224 23.20 -12.48 -1.29
C ARG A 224 23.40 -13.98 -1.19
N GLU A 225 24.55 -14.43 -0.69
CA GLU A 225 24.86 -15.85 -0.55
C GLU A 225 23.86 -16.55 0.38
N ILE A 226 23.47 -15.92 1.48
CA ILE A 226 22.45 -16.45 2.40
C ILE A 226 21.10 -16.59 1.70
N VAL A 227 20.66 -15.55 1.00
CA VAL A 227 19.37 -15.54 0.29
C VAL A 227 19.33 -16.65 -0.77
N GLU A 228 20.40 -16.82 -1.55
CA GLU A 228 20.53 -17.88 -2.55
C GLU A 228 20.51 -19.29 -1.91
N GLN A 229 21.19 -19.47 -0.78
CA GLN A 229 21.19 -20.74 -0.04
C GLN A 229 19.81 -21.08 0.53
N ILE A 230 19.07 -20.10 1.05
CA ILE A 230 17.73 -20.31 1.58
C ILE A 230 16.77 -20.67 0.43
N VAL A 231 16.75 -19.88 -0.64
CA VAL A 231 15.85 -20.10 -1.79
C VAL A 231 16.12 -21.46 -2.45
N SER A 232 17.38 -21.82 -2.66
CA SER A 232 17.74 -23.12 -3.27
C SER A 232 17.34 -24.34 -2.44
N ARG A 233 17.24 -24.18 -1.10
CA ARG A 233 16.79 -25.26 -0.20
C ARG A 233 15.28 -25.36 -0.09
N LEU A 234 14.57 -24.24 -0.18
CA LEU A 234 13.12 -24.19 -0.02
C LEU A 234 12.35 -24.37 -1.34
N ALA A 235 12.94 -23.98 -2.47
CA ALA A 235 12.31 -24.09 -3.78
C ALA A 235 12.86 -25.28 -4.59
N THR A 236 12.03 -26.30 -4.83
CA THR A 236 12.34 -27.42 -5.75
C THR A 236 12.45 -27.01 -7.22
N ARG A 237 12.15 -25.75 -7.57
CA ARG A 237 12.28 -25.17 -8.92
C ARG A 237 12.72 -23.71 -8.80
N VAL A 238 14.03 -23.46 -8.65
CA VAL A 238 14.55 -22.10 -8.80
C VAL A 238 14.62 -21.79 -10.29
N THR A 239 13.69 -20.96 -10.78
CA THR A 239 13.86 -20.29 -12.07
C THR A 239 14.95 -19.23 -11.91
N ASN A 240 16.04 -19.38 -12.65
CA ASN A 240 17.26 -18.56 -12.59
C ASN A 240 17.07 -17.05 -12.86
N ALA A 241 15.87 -16.60 -13.25
CA ALA A 241 15.58 -15.20 -13.59
C ALA A 241 15.78 -14.22 -12.41
N GLY A 242 15.57 -14.65 -11.17
CA GLY A 242 15.77 -13.80 -9.98
C GLY A 242 17.25 -13.52 -9.64
N LEU A 243 18.16 -14.40 -10.09
CA LEU A 243 19.59 -14.31 -9.77
C LEU A 243 20.33 -13.23 -10.60
N GLU A 244 19.92 -13.04 -11.86
CA GLU A 244 20.54 -12.02 -12.74
C GLU A 244 20.12 -10.59 -12.37
N GLN A 245 18.90 -10.41 -11.85
CA GLN A 245 18.36 -9.10 -11.47
C GLN A 245 18.81 -8.62 -10.08
N ALA A 246 19.46 -9.48 -9.29
CA ALA A 246 20.03 -9.16 -7.98
C ALA A 246 21.40 -8.43 -8.06
N SER A 247 21.85 -8.08 -9.26
CA SER A 247 23.12 -7.37 -9.49
C SER A 247 23.03 -5.89 -9.10
N ARG A 248 22.89 -5.63 -7.79
CA ARG A 248 23.13 -4.31 -7.20
C ARG A 248 24.57 -3.88 -7.53
N LYS A 249 24.78 -2.60 -7.86
CA LYS A 249 26.11 -2.00 -7.72
C LYS A 249 26.54 -2.16 -6.25
N PRO A 250 27.74 -2.70 -5.95
CA PRO A 250 28.17 -2.90 -4.58
C PRO A 250 28.14 -1.58 -3.83
N ILE A 251 27.48 -1.55 -2.67
CA ILE A 251 27.63 -0.45 -1.72
C ILE A 251 29.09 -0.45 -1.28
N THR A 252 29.79 0.66 -1.49
CA THR A 252 31.25 0.71 -1.32
C THR A 252 31.67 1.19 0.06
N SER A 253 30.73 1.70 0.85
CA SER A 253 30.98 2.32 2.15
C SER A 253 30.05 1.80 3.25
N LEU A 254 30.61 1.05 4.20
CA LEU A 254 29.89 0.58 5.39
C LEU A 254 29.40 1.75 6.26
N ALA A 255 30.18 2.83 6.32
CA ALA A 255 29.80 4.05 7.05
C ALA A 255 28.57 4.75 6.43
N ALA A 256 28.50 4.83 5.10
CA ALA A 256 27.31 5.39 4.42
C ALA A 256 26.07 4.53 4.66
N TYR A 257 26.24 3.21 4.66
CA TYR A 257 25.18 2.25 4.98
C TYR A 257 24.66 2.41 6.41
N GLU A 258 25.55 2.45 7.41
CA GLU A 258 25.18 2.63 8.82
C GLU A 258 24.39 3.93 9.04
N LEU A 259 24.84 5.04 8.44
CA LEU A 259 24.15 6.33 8.50
C LEU A 259 22.73 6.24 7.92
N ALA A 260 22.58 5.60 6.75
CA ALA A 260 21.26 5.42 6.15
C ALA A 260 20.34 4.53 6.98
N LEU A 261 20.83 3.45 7.60
CA LEU A 261 20.02 2.60 8.48
C LEU A 261 19.53 3.35 9.71
N ARG A 262 20.40 4.18 10.31
CA ARG A 262 20.02 5.04 11.44
C ARG A 262 18.97 6.07 11.02
N GLY A 263 19.14 6.69 9.85
CA GLY A 263 18.14 7.61 9.29
C GLY A 263 16.80 6.91 9.06
N PHE A 264 16.82 5.71 8.50
CA PHE A 264 15.62 4.90 8.29
C PHE A 264 14.93 4.59 9.61
N ALA A 265 15.68 4.21 10.66
CA ALA A 265 15.13 3.95 11.99
C ALA A 265 14.33 5.13 12.55
N LEU A 266 14.74 6.37 12.27
CA LEU A 266 14.03 7.59 12.67
C LEU A 266 12.73 7.84 11.89
N LEU A 267 12.52 7.17 10.74
CA LEU A 267 11.29 7.27 9.94
C LEU A 267 10.31 6.11 10.18
N ARG A 268 10.67 5.09 10.98
CA ARG A 268 9.90 3.83 11.07
C ARG A 268 8.59 3.94 11.83
N ASP A 269 8.54 4.77 12.87
CA ASP A 269 7.34 4.95 13.69
C ASP A 269 6.68 6.29 13.34
N PRO A 270 5.54 6.31 12.62
CA PRO A 270 4.84 7.53 12.29
C PRO A 270 4.48 8.41 13.49
N ALA A 271 4.39 7.84 14.70
CA ALA A 271 4.08 8.58 15.93
C ALA A 271 5.32 9.19 16.61
N GLN A 272 6.53 8.81 16.20
CA GLN A 272 7.81 9.24 16.77
C GLN A 272 8.84 9.66 15.72
N THR A 273 8.38 9.98 14.50
CA THR A 273 9.24 10.34 13.38
C THR A 273 10.09 11.57 13.70
N ASP A 274 11.43 11.43 13.61
CA ASP A 274 12.37 12.55 13.58
C ASP A 274 12.88 12.75 12.16
N GLN A 275 12.06 13.46 11.37
CA GLN A 275 12.34 13.66 9.96
C GLN A 275 13.61 14.48 9.72
N ARG A 276 13.83 15.55 10.49
CA ARG A 276 15.03 16.39 10.36
C ARG A 276 16.30 15.62 10.72
N GLY A 277 16.24 14.80 11.77
CA GLY A 277 17.33 13.89 12.13
C GLY A 277 17.60 12.87 11.01
N ALA A 278 16.54 12.31 10.41
CA ALA A 278 16.66 11.37 9.30
C ALA A 278 17.31 12.02 8.07
N GLU A 279 16.85 13.22 7.67
CA GLU A 279 17.41 13.98 6.55
C GLU A 279 18.91 14.22 6.74
N ALA A 280 19.33 14.70 7.90
CA ALA A 280 20.74 14.94 8.21
C ALA A 280 21.59 13.67 8.11
N LEU A 281 21.05 12.52 8.52
CA LEU A 281 21.73 11.23 8.41
C LEU A 281 21.85 10.76 6.95
N PHE A 282 20.81 10.94 6.12
CA PHE A 282 20.88 10.60 4.70
C PHE A 282 21.81 11.52 3.92
N GLU A 283 21.82 12.82 4.22
CA GLU A 283 22.79 13.77 3.64
C GLU A 283 24.22 13.39 4.01
N ALA A 284 24.47 13.01 5.27
CA ALA A 284 25.76 12.51 5.70
C ALA A 284 26.14 11.19 4.99
N ALA A 285 25.19 10.28 4.76
CA ALA A 285 25.42 9.05 4.01
C ALA A 285 25.81 9.36 2.55
N ILE A 286 25.12 10.29 1.89
CA ILE A 286 25.42 10.75 0.52
C ILE A 286 26.81 11.39 0.46
N ALA A 287 27.20 12.19 1.46
CA ALA A 287 28.53 12.78 1.51
C ALA A 287 29.66 11.74 1.64
N LYS A 288 29.37 10.58 2.25
CA LYS A 288 30.32 9.46 2.39
C LYS A 288 30.38 8.57 1.15
N ASP A 289 29.25 8.35 0.49
CA ASP A 289 29.17 7.61 -0.78
C ASP A 289 28.15 8.26 -1.71
N PRO A 290 28.59 9.16 -2.61
CA PRO A 290 27.70 9.83 -3.58
C PRO A 290 27.07 8.88 -4.61
N THR A 291 27.48 7.61 -4.65
CA THR A 291 26.89 6.59 -5.53
C THR A 291 25.83 5.74 -4.83
N TYR A 292 25.59 5.98 -3.53
CA TYR A 292 24.65 5.21 -2.73
C TYR A 292 23.19 5.63 -3.00
N GLY A 293 22.57 5.03 -4.03
CA GLY A 293 21.23 5.37 -4.50
C GLY A 293 20.11 5.29 -3.45
N LEU A 294 20.21 4.37 -2.48
CA LEU A 294 19.23 4.28 -1.39
C LEU A 294 19.24 5.49 -0.47
N ALA A 295 20.40 6.12 -0.22
CA ALA A 295 20.43 7.32 0.60
C ALA A 295 19.68 8.48 -0.06
N TYR A 296 19.80 8.64 -1.39
CA TYR A 296 18.97 9.59 -2.14
C TYR A 296 17.48 9.23 -2.10
N THR A 297 17.16 7.95 -2.23
CA THR A 297 15.78 7.43 -2.16
C THR A 297 15.14 7.74 -0.81
N TYR A 298 15.82 7.47 0.29
CA TYR A 298 15.26 7.73 1.62
C TYR A 298 15.28 9.21 2.01
N LEU A 299 16.23 10.01 1.48
CA LEU A 299 16.16 11.47 1.61
C LEU A 299 14.93 12.02 0.89
N ALA A 300 14.61 11.51 -0.30
CA ALA A 300 13.37 11.85 -0.99
C ALA A 300 12.13 11.49 -0.17
N LEU A 301 12.11 10.29 0.42
CA LEU A 301 11.03 9.87 1.31
C LEU A 301 10.89 10.82 2.52
N ALA A 302 11.99 11.12 3.20
CA ALA A 302 11.97 12.03 4.35
C ALA A 302 11.39 13.40 3.98
N ARG A 303 11.83 13.96 2.85
CA ARG A 303 11.33 15.26 2.36
C ARG A 303 9.91 15.23 1.82
N ALA A 304 9.47 14.11 1.25
CA ALA A 304 8.09 13.94 0.80
C ALA A 304 7.11 13.76 1.97
N LEU A 305 7.61 13.25 3.10
CA LEU A 305 6.88 13.19 4.36
C LEU A 305 6.88 14.53 5.11
N ASP A 306 7.72 15.49 4.68
CA ASP A 306 7.70 16.87 5.19
C ASP A 306 6.32 17.49 4.93
N GLY A 307 5.66 17.93 5.99
CA GLY A 307 4.37 18.58 5.88
C GLY A 307 3.18 17.63 5.74
N GLU A 308 3.15 16.54 6.53
CA GLU A 308 1.94 15.79 6.95
C GLU A 308 0.71 15.98 6.03
N PHE A 309 0.37 14.97 5.23
CA PHE A 309 -0.86 14.94 4.42
C PHE A 309 -0.94 16.08 3.40
N GLY A 310 0.03 16.17 2.50
CA GLY A 310 -0.07 17.02 1.30
C GLY A 310 0.12 18.52 1.55
N ARG A 311 0.79 18.91 2.65
CA ARG A 311 1.17 20.33 2.90
C ARG A 311 2.59 20.65 2.45
N ALA A 312 3.35 19.67 1.96
CA ALA A 312 4.59 19.92 1.23
C ALA A 312 4.32 20.93 0.11
N SER A 313 5.14 21.97 0.03
CA SER A 313 5.07 22.90 -1.11
C SER A 313 5.47 22.20 -2.40
N ASP A 314 5.01 22.70 -3.54
CA ASP A 314 5.39 22.17 -4.86
C ASP A 314 6.92 22.08 -5.01
N ALA A 315 7.66 23.08 -4.51
CA ALA A 315 9.12 23.08 -4.53
C ALA A 315 9.76 21.94 -3.72
N VAL A 316 9.15 21.57 -2.58
CA VAL A 316 9.61 20.43 -1.76
C VAL A 316 9.34 19.12 -2.48
N LEU A 317 8.16 18.96 -3.10
CA LEU A 317 7.81 17.77 -3.86
C LEU A 317 8.65 17.61 -5.14
N GLU A 318 8.91 18.70 -5.87
CA GLU A 318 9.83 18.72 -7.01
C GLU A 318 11.24 18.30 -6.59
N ASN A 319 11.72 18.80 -5.45
CA ASN A 319 13.01 18.41 -4.92
C ASN A 319 13.05 16.92 -4.50
N ALA A 320 12.01 16.43 -3.83
CA ALA A 320 11.89 15.02 -3.47
C ALA A 320 11.86 14.13 -4.72
N ARG A 321 11.17 14.56 -5.78
CA ARG A 321 11.14 13.87 -7.07
C ARG A 321 12.54 13.77 -7.68
N ASP A 322 13.27 14.89 -7.72
CA ASP A 322 14.62 14.92 -8.29
C ASP A 322 15.60 14.01 -7.51
N LEU A 323 15.47 13.96 -6.19
CA LEU A 323 16.22 13.04 -5.33
C LEU A 323 15.86 11.57 -5.60
N ALA A 324 14.58 11.25 -5.70
CA ALA A 324 14.15 9.88 -5.98
C ALA A 324 14.55 9.45 -7.41
N ASP A 325 14.52 10.36 -8.40
CA ASP A 325 15.01 10.11 -9.76
C ASP A 325 16.53 9.86 -9.74
N LYS A 326 17.28 10.63 -8.95
CA LYS A 326 18.71 10.40 -8.74
C LYS A 326 18.97 9.03 -8.09
N GLY A 327 18.20 8.66 -7.08
CA GLY A 327 18.27 7.35 -6.42
C GLY A 327 18.08 6.20 -7.40
N LEU A 328 17.02 6.27 -8.23
CA LEU A 328 16.76 5.29 -9.29
C LEU A 328 17.85 5.27 -10.36
N SER A 329 18.41 6.42 -10.76
CA SER A 329 19.51 6.46 -11.73
C SER A 329 20.76 5.71 -11.25
N LEU A 330 20.97 5.66 -9.93
CA LEU A 330 22.08 4.96 -9.30
C LEU A 330 21.75 3.49 -8.99
N SER A 331 20.46 3.16 -8.82
CA SER A 331 19.97 1.87 -8.36
C SER A 331 18.61 1.52 -9.00
N PRO A 332 18.57 1.28 -10.32
CA PRO A 332 17.31 1.15 -11.08
C PRO A 332 16.58 -0.18 -10.81
N ASP A 333 17.28 -1.17 -10.29
CA ASP A 333 16.78 -2.51 -9.94
C ASP A 333 16.22 -2.57 -8.50
N GLN A 334 16.14 -1.43 -7.81
CA GLN A 334 15.66 -1.38 -6.42
C GLN A 334 14.18 -1.03 -6.34
N ALA A 335 13.38 -2.01 -5.91
CA ALA A 335 11.95 -1.88 -5.66
C ALA A 335 11.62 -0.65 -4.78
N THR A 336 12.38 -0.42 -3.71
CA THR A 336 12.20 0.72 -2.81
C THR A 336 12.30 2.07 -3.52
N GLY A 337 13.21 2.21 -4.49
CA GLY A 337 13.34 3.43 -5.29
C GLY A 337 12.06 3.73 -6.07
N HIS A 338 11.49 2.71 -6.70
CA HIS A 338 10.22 2.82 -7.40
C HIS A 338 9.04 3.07 -6.45
N ARG A 339 9.01 2.43 -5.28
CA ARG A 339 8.00 2.68 -4.24
C ARG A 339 8.01 4.14 -3.78
N VAL A 340 9.19 4.70 -3.49
CA VAL A 340 9.31 6.11 -3.07
C VAL A 340 8.94 7.05 -4.22
N GLN A 341 9.35 6.78 -5.47
CA GLN A 341 8.86 7.55 -6.62
C GLN A 341 7.35 7.54 -6.69
N SER A 342 6.70 6.38 -6.52
CA SER A 342 5.24 6.30 -6.51
C SER A 342 4.63 7.23 -5.47
N LEU A 343 5.17 7.24 -4.25
CA LEU A 343 4.66 8.07 -3.16
C LEU A 343 4.84 9.57 -3.47
N VAL A 344 6.01 9.98 -3.96
CA VAL A 344 6.28 11.36 -4.35
C VAL A 344 5.31 11.81 -5.44
N ARG A 345 5.16 11.01 -6.50
CA ARG A 345 4.23 11.30 -7.63
C ARG A 345 2.79 11.40 -7.17
N LEU A 346 2.37 10.55 -6.24
CA LEU A 346 1.04 10.59 -5.64
C LEU A 346 0.80 11.92 -4.91
N TYR A 347 1.74 12.39 -4.09
CA TYR A 347 1.61 13.69 -3.43
C TYR A 347 1.67 14.87 -4.40
N MET A 348 2.38 14.72 -5.52
CA MET A 348 2.33 15.66 -6.66
C MET A 348 1.02 15.58 -7.47
N ARG A 349 0.11 14.66 -7.10
CA ARG A 349 -1.15 14.39 -7.83
C ARG A 349 -0.93 13.90 -9.27
N ASP A 350 0.21 13.26 -9.53
CA ASP A 350 0.52 12.55 -10.77
C ASP A 350 0.18 11.06 -10.59
N HIS A 351 -1.11 10.75 -10.56
CA HIS A 351 -1.64 9.41 -10.20
C HIS A 351 -1.28 8.32 -11.21
N GLU A 352 -1.10 8.67 -12.47
CA GLU A 352 -0.66 7.72 -13.50
C GLU A 352 0.80 7.33 -13.29
N ALA A 353 1.70 8.30 -13.09
CA ALA A 353 3.10 7.99 -12.80
C ALA A 353 3.25 7.26 -11.46
N ALA A 354 2.43 7.62 -10.45
CA ALA A 354 2.42 6.93 -9.18
C ALA A 354 2.14 5.43 -9.34
N GLU A 355 1.05 5.07 -10.03
CA GLU A 355 0.69 3.67 -10.25
C GLU A 355 1.71 2.95 -11.13
N HIS A 356 2.26 3.61 -12.15
CA HIS A 356 3.32 3.05 -12.98
C HIS A 356 4.53 2.62 -12.14
N HIS A 357 5.03 3.51 -11.29
CA HIS A 357 6.18 3.21 -10.43
C HIS A 357 5.84 2.14 -9.37
N MET A 358 4.65 2.17 -8.75
CA MET A 358 4.26 1.16 -7.77
C MET A 358 4.19 -0.24 -8.40
N ARG A 359 3.67 -0.34 -9.63
CA ARG A 359 3.62 -1.61 -10.37
C ARG A 359 5.02 -2.15 -10.64
N ILE A 360 5.99 -1.30 -10.98
CA ILE A 360 7.39 -1.74 -11.13
C ILE A 360 7.96 -2.21 -9.78
N ALA A 361 7.70 -1.48 -8.69
CA ALA A 361 8.15 -1.89 -7.36
C ALA A 361 7.66 -3.29 -6.98
N LEU A 362 6.37 -3.58 -7.22
CA LEU A 362 5.74 -4.88 -6.98
C LEU A 362 6.18 -5.97 -7.97
N GLN A 363 6.59 -5.61 -9.19
CA GLN A 363 7.21 -6.56 -10.11
C GLN A 363 8.62 -6.96 -9.64
N LEU A 364 9.39 -5.99 -9.13
CA LEU A 364 10.74 -6.22 -8.60
C LEU A 364 10.73 -6.94 -7.25
N ASN A 365 9.75 -6.66 -6.40
CA ASN A 365 9.58 -7.30 -5.09
C ASN A 365 8.09 -7.58 -4.80
N PRO A 366 7.56 -8.74 -5.23
CA PRO A 366 6.14 -9.05 -5.16
C PRO A 366 5.62 -9.32 -3.74
N TYR A 367 6.50 -9.46 -2.76
CA TYR A 367 6.16 -9.70 -1.35
C TYR A 367 6.64 -8.58 -0.41
N ASP A 368 7.02 -7.41 -0.94
CA ASP A 368 7.29 -6.23 -0.10
C ASP A 368 5.99 -5.73 0.53
N ALA A 369 5.93 -5.76 1.86
CA ALA A 369 4.73 -5.40 2.61
C ALA A 369 4.38 -3.92 2.47
N ASP A 370 5.39 -3.04 2.50
CA ASP A 370 5.20 -1.60 2.33
C ASP A 370 4.65 -1.28 0.94
N SER A 371 5.19 -1.88 -0.14
CA SER A 371 4.65 -1.71 -1.49
C SER A 371 3.22 -2.25 -1.64
N ILE A 372 2.91 -3.41 -1.04
CA ILE A 372 1.57 -4.01 -1.11
C ILE A 372 0.54 -3.13 -0.42
N GLU A 373 0.88 -2.64 0.77
CA GLU A 373 0.03 -1.70 1.51
C GLU A 373 -0.15 -0.42 0.70
N GLN A 374 0.95 0.21 0.26
CA GLN A 374 0.91 1.52 -0.41
C GLN A 374 0.18 1.46 -1.75
N MET A 375 0.15 0.30 -2.42
CA MET A 375 -0.71 0.06 -3.58
C MET A 375 -2.20 0.15 -3.22
N GLY A 376 -2.59 -0.42 -2.07
CA GLY A 376 -3.94 -0.27 -1.53
C GLY A 376 -4.29 1.19 -1.23
N MET A 377 -3.40 1.91 -0.56
CA MET A 377 -3.56 3.35 -0.32
C MET A 377 -3.70 4.14 -1.63
N LEU A 378 -2.80 3.91 -2.60
CA LEU A 378 -2.82 4.55 -3.90
C LEU A 378 -4.14 4.31 -4.64
N LEU A 379 -4.59 3.06 -4.72
CA LEU A 379 -5.86 2.70 -5.38
C LEU A 379 -7.06 3.38 -4.72
N THR A 380 -7.04 3.55 -3.39
CA THR A 380 -8.07 4.32 -2.68
C THR A 380 -8.09 5.77 -3.15
N MET A 381 -6.93 6.41 -3.29
CA MET A 381 -6.80 7.80 -3.77
C MET A 381 -7.16 7.96 -5.24
N ARG A 382 -7.00 6.90 -6.05
CA ARG A 382 -7.47 6.81 -7.44
C ARG A 382 -8.97 6.53 -7.60
N GLY A 383 -9.71 6.47 -6.49
CA GLY A 383 -11.15 6.18 -6.50
C GLY A 383 -11.49 4.72 -6.77
N ARG A 384 -10.54 3.79 -6.55
CA ARG A 384 -10.68 2.33 -6.67
C ARG A 384 -10.64 1.61 -5.32
N PRO A 385 -11.52 1.95 -4.35
CA PRO A 385 -11.40 1.46 -2.98
C PRO A 385 -11.68 -0.04 -2.84
N LEU A 386 -12.40 -0.69 -3.77
CA LEU A 386 -12.61 -2.14 -3.70
C LEU A 386 -11.33 -2.92 -4.04
N ASP A 387 -10.64 -2.49 -5.09
CA ASP A 387 -9.36 -3.07 -5.48
C ASP A 387 -8.33 -2.83 -4.36
N ALA A 388 -8.35 -1.63 -3.77
CA ALA A 388 -7.56 -1.29 -2.60
C ALA A 388 -7.75 -2.29 -1.45
N MET A 389 -9.00 -2.66 -1.12
CA MET A 389 -9.27 -3.61 -0.03
C MET A 389 -8.64 -4.98 -0.26
N THR A 390 -8.50 -5.42 -1.52
CA THR A 390 -7.80 -6.67 -1.87
C THR A 390 -6.31 -6.57 -1.55
N TRP A 391 -5.67 -5.47 -1.94
CA TRP A 391 -4.27 -5.20 -1.64
C TRP A 391 -4.01 -5.03 -0.14
N LEU A 392 -4.85 -4.28 0.56
CA LEU A 392 -4.74 -4.07 2.01
C LEU A 392 -4.94 -5.36 2.80
N ALA A 393 -5.88 -6.22 2.39
CA ALA A 393 -6.05 -7.55 2.99
C ALA A 393 -4.82 -8.45 2.74
N ARG A 394 -4.18 -8.32 1.58
CA ARG A 394 -2.92 -9.01 1.29
C ARG A 394 -1.79 -8.52 2.19
N GLY A 395 -1.68 -7.21 2.41
CA GLY A 395 -0.71 -6.60 3.34
C GLY A 395 -0.82 -7.18 4.75
N ILE A 396 -2.03 -7.26 5.29
CA ILE A 396 -2.28 -7.87 6.61
C ILE A 396 -1.90 -9.36 6.65
N ARG A 397 -2.05 -10.08 5.52
CA ARG A 397 -1.69 -11.51 5.47
C ARG A 397 -0.18 -11.75 5.49
N ILE A 398 0.61 -10.86 4.91
CA ILE A 398 2.09 -10.96 4.92
C ILE A 398 2.72 -10.31 6.14
N ASP A 399 2.04 -9.36 6.77
CA ASP A 399 2.41 -8.77 8.06
C ASP A 399 1.28 -8.99 9.09
N PRO A 400 1.07 -10.22 9.60
CA PRO A 400 -0.03 -10.51 10.54
C PRO A 400 0.01 -9.71 11.85
N LEU A 401 1.17 -9.17 12.23
CA LEU A 401 1.38 -8.23 13.35
C LEU A 401 1.75 -6.85 12.81
N HIS A 402 1.03 -6.41 11.77
CA HIS A 402 1.23 -5.14 11.10
C HIS A 402 1.10 -3.94 12.06
N PRO A 403 1.78 -2.83 11.74
CA PRO A 403 1.59 -1.58 12.45
C PRO A 403 0.15 -1.07 12.35
N HIS A 404 -0.31 -0.35 13.39
CA HIS A 404 -1.67 0.20 13.42
C HIS A 404 -2.02 1.07 12.21
N TRP A 405 -1.04 1.70 11.55
CA TRP A 405 -1.29 2.59 10.42
C TRP A 405 -1.93 1.90 9.20
N TYR A 406 -1.72 0.60 8.98
CA TYR A 406 -2.43 -0.17 7.94
C TYR A 406 -3.95 -0.08 8.10
N GLN A 407 -4.43 0.02 9.35
CA GLN A 407 -5.86 0.15 9.63
C GLN A 407 -6.39 1.54 9.24
N PHE A 408 -5.55 2.57 9.25
CA PHE A 408 -5.95 3.93 8.92
C PHE A 408 -6.10 4.14 7.40
N ASP A 409 -5.28 3.46 6.60
CA ASP A 409 -5.43 3.42 5.14
C ASP A 409 -6.65 2.58 4.73
N ARG A 410 -6.85 1.43 5.39
CA ARG A 410 -8.09 0.65 5.27
C ARG A 410 -9.33 1.44 5.66
N ALA A 411 -9.25 2.27 6.70
CA ALA A 411 -10.37 3.11 7.11
C ALA A 411 -10.77 4.11 6.03
N LEU A 412 -9.80 4.68 5.28
CA LEU A 412 -10.11 5.57 4.18
C LEU A 412 -10.81 4.84 3.02
N ALA A 413 -10.34 3.64 2.68
CA ALA A 413 -10.99 2.81 1.67
C ALA A 413 -12.44 2.46 2.07
N LEU A 414 -12.64 2.05 3.33
CA LEU A 414 -13.95 1.76 3.91
C LEU A 414 -14.87 3.00 3.88
N TYR A 415 -14.35 4.17 4.27
CA TYR A 415 -15.08 5.43 4.20
C TYR A 415 -15.52 5.73 2.77
N MET A 416 -14.64 5.57 1.78
CA MET A 416 -14.97 5.80 0.37
C MET A 416 -16.04 4.82 -0.14
N MET A 417 -16.11 3.61 0.40
CA MET A 417 -17.20 2.65 0.10
C MET A 417 -18.49 2.91 0.88
N GLY A 418 -18.54 3.94 1.73
CA GLY A 418 -19.69 4.24 2.59
C GLY A 418 -19.83 3.33 3.81
N GLU A 419 -18.82 2.52 4.11
CA GLU A 419 -18.76 1.61 5.25
C GLU A 419 -18.28 2.36 6.52
N TYR A 420 -18.98 3.45 6.86
CA TYR A 420 -18.52 4.43 7.86
C TYR A 420 -18.30 3.84 9.25
N ARG A 421 -19.08 2.83 9.64
CA ARG A 421 -18.90 2.16 10.95
C ARG A 421 -17.59 1.41 11.01
N GLN A 422 -17.30 0.58 10.02
CA GLN A 422 -16.05 -0.17 9.96
C GLN A 422 -14.84 0.77 9.82
N ALA A 423 -15.01 1.87 9.09
CA ALA A 423 -13.99 2.92 9.02
C ALA A 423 -13.72 3.55 10.39
N ALA A 424 -14.76 3.87 11.16
CA ALA A 424 -14.63 4.41 12.52
C ALA A 424 -13.94 3.40 13.46
N ASP A 425 -14.38 2.14 13.46
CA ASP A 425 -13.80 1.08 14.30
C ASP A 425 -12.29 0.93 14.07
N ALA A 426 -11.85 1.02 12.80
CA ALA A 426 -10.43 0.95 12.44
C ALA A 426 -9.62 2.17 12.94
N LEU A 427 -10.20 3.39 12.87
CA LEU A 427 -9.55 4.61 13.35
C LEU A 427 -9.53 4.71 14.89
N GLU A 428 -10.51 4.12 15.58
CA GLU A 428 -10.57 4.06 17.04
C GLU A 428 -9.42 3.25 17.67
N LEU A 429 -8.71 2.42 16.87
CA LEU A 429 -7.51 1.70 17.31
C LEU A 429 -6.33 2.63 17.60
N ALA A 430 -6.37 3.88 17.15
CA ALA A 430 -5.32 4.86 17.42
C ALA A 430 -5.28 5.24 18.92
N THR A 431 -4.20 4.88 19.61
CA THR A 431 -4.02 5.19 21.04
C THR A 431 -3.76 6.68 21.29
N ARG A 432 -3.14 7.37 20.34
CA ARG A 432 -2.87 8.81 20.34
C ARG A 432 -3.26 9.41 18.98
N PRO A 433 -4.56 9.64 18.73
CA PRO A 433 -5.02 10.05 17.42
C PRO A 433 -4.60 11.48 17.09
N ALA A 434 -3.86 11.62 16.00
CA ALA A 434 -3.47 12.89 15.41
C ALA A 434 -4.69 13.66 14.84
N PRO A 435 -4.59 14.98 14.57
CA PRO A 435 -5.70 15.80 14.08
C PRO A 435 -6.41 15.24 12.84
N TRP A 436 -5.68 14.66 11.90
CA TRP A 436 -6.24 14.04 10.70
C TRP A 436 -7.03 12.75 11.01
N ILE A 437 -6.61 11.94 11.98
CA ILE A 437 -7.35 10.75 12.44
C ILE A 437 -8.68 11.20 13.05
N ARG A 438 -8.63 12.22 13.91
CA ARG A 438 -9.83 12.82 14.52
C ARG A 438 -10.78 13.37 13.47
N THR A 439 -10.25 14.02 12.44
CA THR A 439 -11.02 14.56 11.31
C THR A 439 -11.74 13.45 10.54
N ARG A 440 -11.05 12.35 10.21
CA ARG A 440 -11.68 11.18 9.57
C ARG A 440 -12.72 10.51 10.47
N LEU A 441 -12.46 10.35 11.78
CA LEU A 441 -13.42 9.83 12.75
C LEU A 441 -14.68 10.70 12.83
N ALA A 442 -14.50 12.02 12.90
CA ALA A 442 -15.60 12.98 12.93
C ALA A 442 -16.48 12.84 11.68
N ALA A 443 -15.85 12.73 10.50
CA ALA A 443 -16.55 12.51 9.25
C ALA A 443 -17.33 11.18 9.24
N CYS A 444 -16.76 10.09 9.77
CA CYS A 444 -17.44 8.80 9.88
C CYS A 444 -18.71 8.91 10.75
N TYR A 445 -18.58 9.48 11.95
CA TYR A 445 -19.72 9.63 12.87
C TYR A 445 -20.80 10.56 12.30
N ALA A 446 -20.42 11.65 11.66
CA ALA A 446 -21.35 12.58 11.04
C ALA A 446 -22.13 11.93 9.88
N GLN A 447 -21.47 11.14 9.03
CA GLN A 447 -22.13 10.38 7.95
C GLN A 447 -23.11 9.32 8.48
N MET A 448 -22.87 8.80 9.69
CA MET A 448 -23.78 7.90 10.41
C MET A 448 -24.90 8.63 11.19
N GLY A 449 -24.86 9.96 11.27
CA GLY A 449 -25.81 10.76 12.05
C GLY A 449 -25.48 10.90 13.55
N ASP A 450 -24.36 10.34 14.02
CA ASP A 450 -23.90 10.48 15.41
C ASP A 450 -23.15 11.80 15.60
N MET A 451 -23.91 12.89 15.58
CA MET A 451 -23.36 14.25 15.65
C MET A 451 -22.71 14.57 17.01
N GLU A 452 -23.08 13.82 18.06
CA GLU A 452 -22.49 13.97 19.38
C GLU A 452 -21.03 13.48 19.39
N ARG A 453 -20.78 12.26 18.88
CA ARG A 453 -19.42 11.74 18.69
C ARG A 453 -18.63 12.54 17.67
N ALA A 454 -19.27 12.97 16.58
CA ALA A 454 -18.60 13.75 15.54
C ALA A 454 -18.01 15.06 16.10
N ARG A 455 -18.82 15.85 16.81
CA ARG A 455 -18.39 17.13 17.42
C ARG A 455 -17.33 16.92 18.49
N ARG A 456 -17.41 15.85 19.28
CA ARG A 456 -16.37 15.51 20.25
C ARG A 456 -15.00 15.34 19.62
N GLN A 457 -14.91 14.69 18.46
CA GLN A 457 -13.61 14.48 17.79
C GLN A 457 -13.04 15.79 17.26
N ILE A 458 -13.88 16.66 16.70
CA ILE A 458 -13.46 17.99 16.25
C ILE A 458 -12.97 18.85 17.42
N ALA A 459 -13.66 18.83 18.56
CA ALA A 459 -13.27 19.61 19.74
C ALA A 459 -11.95 19.14 20.40
N LEU A 460 -11.44 17.97 20.03
CA LEU A 460 -10.15 17.44 20.49
C LEU A 460 -8.98 17.81 19.56
N ILE A 461 -9.25 18.58 18.50
CA ILE A 461 -8.22 19.21 17.67
C ILE A 461 -7.92 20.58 18.29
N ASP A 462 -6.67 20.82 18.67
CA ASP A 462 -6.24 22.02 19.39
C ASP A 462 -6.51 23.29 18.55
N GLU A 463 -7.08 24.32 19.15
CA GLU A 463 -7.32 25.62 18.51
C GLU A 463 -6.03 26.37 18.15
N GLY A 464 -4.89 26.00 18.75
CA GLY A 464 -3.56 26.54 18.44
C GLY A 464 -2.83 25.82 17.29
N ASP A 465 -3.37 24.72 16.77
CA ASP A 465 -2.76 23.93 15.69
C ASP A 465 -3.02 24.61 14.33
N PRO A 466 -2.00 24.80 13.46
CA PRO A 466 -2.22 25.25 12.08
C PRO A 466 -3.02 24.26 11.22
N PHE A 467 -3.42 23.10 11.74
CA PHE A 467 -4.24 22.10 11.06
C PHE A 467 -5.71 22.52 10.93
N SER A 468 -6.20 22.53 9.69
CA SER A 468 -7.61 22.79 9.36
C SER A 468 -8.29 21.50 8.90
N PRO A 469 -9.30 20.98 9.62
CA PRO A 469 -10.04 19.77 9.22
C PRO A 469 -10.66 19.87 7.83
N VAL A 470 -11.16 21.05 7.45
CA VAL A 470 -11.80 21.29 6.15
C VAL A 470 -10.77 21.32 5.04
N ASP A 471 -9.63 22.00 5.23
CA ASP A 471 -8.58 22.06 4.21
C ASP A 471 -7.92 20.69 4.03
N TYR A 472 -7.73 19.94 5.12
CA TYR A 472 -7.29 18.55 5.08
C TYR A 472 -8.23 17.70 4.21
N ALA A 473 -9.54 17.77 4.46
CA ALA A 473 -10.52 16.96 3.74
C ALA A 473 -10.59 17.32 2.24
N LYS A 474 -10.44 18.60 1.89
CA LYS A 474 -10.52 19.09 0.52
C LYS A 474 -9.23 18.92 -0.28
N ARG A 475 -8.07 19.08 0.36
CA ARG A 475 -6.77 19.23 -0.32
C ARG A 475 -5.64 18.40 0.28
N GLY A 476 -5.73 18.02 1.55
CA GLY A 476 -4.67 17.26 2.22
C GLY A 476 -4.56 15.81 1.75
N VAL A 477 -5.69 15.21 1.35
CA VAL A 477 -5.67 13.88 0.73
C VAL A 477 -5.50 14.04 -0.80
N PRO A 478 -4.51 13.37 -1.42
CA PRO A 478 -4.26 13.49 -2.86
C PRO A 478 -5.23 12.63 -3.68
N PHE A 479 -6.54 12.85 -3.53
CA PHE A 479 -7.54 12.19 -4.36
C PHE A 479 -7.38 12.59 -5.84
N GLU A 480 -7.54 11.62 -6.74
CA GLU A 480 -7.62 11.81 -8.20
C GLU A 480 -8.97 12.44 -8.57
N ASN A 481 -10.05 11.97 -7.95
CA ASN A 481 -11.41 12.45 -8.25
C ASN A 481 -11.87 13.50 -7.23
N GLN A 482 -12.34 14.64 -7.72
CA GLN A 482 -12.92 15.69 -6.86
C GLN A 482 -14.11 15.17 -6.03
N ALA A 483 -14.91 14.26 -6.56
CA ALA A 483 -16.04 13.67 -5.84
C ALA A 483 -15.65 12.84 -4.61
N ASP A 484 -14.42 12.31 -4.54
CA ASP A 484 -13.90 11.64 -3.34
C ASP A 484 -13.51 12.67 -2.26
N ALA A 485 -12.85 13.76 -2.67
CA ALA A 485 -12.51 14.88 -1.78
C ALA A 485 -13.76 15.59 -1.22
N ASP A 486 -14.75 15.86 -2.09
CA ASP A 486 -16.02 16.48 -1.70
C ASP A 486 -16.79 15.62 -0.71
N HIS A 487 -16.75 14.29 -0.88
CA HIS A 487 -17.41 13.37 0.03
C HIS A 487 -16.81 13.38 1.44
N LEU A 488 -15.47 13.37 1.54
CA LEU A 488 -14.79 13.51 2.83
C LEU A 488 -15.08 14.89 3.45
N ALA A 489 -15.00 15.96 2.65
CA ALA A 489 -15.27 17.31 3.09
C ALA A 489 -16.72 17.49 3.58
N GLU A 490 -17.71 16.87 2.92
CA GLU A 490 -19.10 16.85 3.36
C GLU A 490 -19.21 16.26 4.78
N GLY A 491 -18.61 15.09 5.02
CA GLY A 491 -18.62 14.47 6.35
C GLY A 491 -18.01 15.38 7.43
N VAL A 492 -16.91 16.06 7.11
CA VAL A 492 -16.26 17.02 8.02
C VAL A 492 -17.12 18.27 8.26
N MET A 493 -17.73 18.85 7.22
CA MET A 493 -18.61 20.01 7.34
C MET A 493 -19.87 19.67 8.17
N LEU A 494 -20.44 18.48 7.98
CA LEU A 494 -21.53 17.97 8.81
C LEU A 494 -21.13 17.89 10.29
N ALA A 495 -19.92 17.37 10.59
CA ALA A 495 -19.41 17.31 11.95
C ALA A 495 -19.24 18.71 12.58
N LEU A 496 -18.86 19.71 11.78
CA LEU A 496 -18.75 21.11 12.17
C LEU A 496 -20.10 21.84 12.29
N GLY A 497 -21.21 21.20 11.90
CA GLY A 497 -22.53 21.84 11.84
C GLY A 497 -22.68 22.87 10.73
N GLN A 498 -21.77 22.87 9.75
CA GLN A 498 -21.86 23.69 8.55
C GLN A 498 -22.74 22.96 7.53
N GLN A 499 -23.78 23.60 7.00
CA GLN A 499 -24.55 23.02 5.90
C GLN A 499 -23.66 22.93 4.67
N ALA A 500 -23.57 21.74 4.06
CA ALA A 500 -22.98 21.59 2.74
C ALA A 500 -23.73 22.52 1.77
N ALA A 501 -23.02 23.41 1.07
CA ALA A 501 -23.64 24.28 0.08
C ALA A 501 -24.43 23.39 -0.90
N PRO A 502 -25.72 23.66 -1.15
CA PRO A 502 -26.49 22.86 -2.10
C PRO A 502 -25.78 22.92 -3.45
N GLY A 503 -25.41 21.75 -3.98
CA GLY A 503 -24.84 21.62 -5.31
C GLY A 503 -25.74 22.36 -6.31
N ALA A 504 -25.10 23.08 -7.24
CA ALA A 504 -25.77 23.85 -8.28
C ALA A 504 -26.72 22.92 -9.07
N GLY A 505 -28.00 22.91 -8.70
CA GLY A 505 -28.97 21.97 -9.25
C GLY A 505 -30.38 22.05 -8.67
N GLN A 506 -30.70 23.06 -7.87
CA GLN A 506 -32.09 23.36 -7.52
C GLN A 506 -32.46 24.73 -8.06
N SER A 507 -32.94 24.75 -9.30
CA SER A 507 -33.74 25.85 -9.82
C SER A 507 -34.95 26.02 -8.90
N THR A 508 -34.94 27.10 -8.14
CA THR A 508 -36.10 27.63 -7.44
C THR A 508 -37.21 27.85 -8.46
N THR A 509 -38.17 26.92 -8.48
CA THR A 509 -39.43 27.10 -9.18
C THR A 509 -40.29 27.99 -8.29
N THR A 510 -40.19 29.30 -8.47
CA THR A 510 -41.19 30.24 -7.94
C THR A 510 -42.41 30.16 -8.84
N THR A 511 -43.51 29.63 -8.31
CA THR A 511 -44.82 29.65 -8.97
C THR A 511 -45.69 30.72 -8.32
N ILE A 512 -46.15 31.64 -9.18
CA ILE A 512 -47.15 32.72 -9.05
C ILE A 512 -46.71 33.94 -8.24
#